data_AF-A0A7J4EUN1-F1
#
_entry.id   AF-A0A7J4EUN1-F1
#
_cell.length_a   1.000
_cell.length_b   1.000
_cell.length_c   1.000
_cell.angle_alpha   90.00
_cell.angle_beta   90.00
_cell.angle_gamma   90.00
#
_symmetry.space_group_name_H-M   'P 1'
#
loop_
_entity.id
_entity.type
_entity.pdbx_description
1 polymer ?
#
loop_
_entity_poly.entity_id
_entity_poly.type
_entity_poly.pdbx_seq_one_letter_code
_entity_poly.pdbx_strand_id
1 'polypeptide(L)'
;MRHSFDINPERLKKLGNIVSKIDYNPISFDFPEFFPSGDDFIYTNYVFFMVAIDYRTHSSRRFEAFVDGKFYHGSELMYRLARKAQEKTPDLFTARKLESINEEEITRIFSINNIKIGNPSERAVLLQDAASKLIKYYDGTFGFF
;
A
#
# COMPACT_ATOMS: atom_id res chain seq x y z
N MET A 1 7.39 6.34 -38.37
CA MET A 1 8.69 5.64 -38.25
C MET A 1 8.46 4.43 -37.36
N ARG A 2 8.44 3.20 -37.90
CA ARG A 2 8.31 1.97 -37.08
C ARG A 2 9.72 1.62 -36.60
N HIS A 3 9.97 1.68 -35.29
CA HIS A 3 11.19 1.11 -34.73
C HIS A 3 11.09 -0.42 -34.87
N SER A 4 11.96 -1.02 -35.67
CA SER A 4 12.18 -2.46 -35.66
C SER A 4 13.08 -2.77 -34.46
N PHE A 5 12.52 -3.39 -33.43
CA PHE A 5 13.33 -3.94 -32.35
C PHE A 5 13.92 -5.27 -32.82
N ASP A 6 15.23 -5.32 -32.93
CA ASP A 6 15.93 -6.56 -33.25
C ASP A 6 16.06 -7.38 -31.96
N ILE A 7 15.26 -8.43 -31.84
CA ILE A 7 15.21 -9.27 -30.64
C ILE A 7 16.34 -10.30 -30.73
N ASN A 8 17.28 -10.27 -29.78
CA ASN A 8 18.37 -11.24 -29.71
C ASN A 8 17.93 -12.50 -28.93
N PRO A 9 17.77 -13.66 -29.58
CA PRO A 9 17.23 -14.88 -28.95
C PRO A 9 18.14 -15.43 -27.85
N GLU A 10 19.46 -15.34 -28.04
CA GLU A 10 20.45 -15.81 -27.06
C GLU A 10 20.39 -15.00 -25.76
N ARG A 11 20.22 -13.68 -25.87
CA ARG A 11 20.04 -12.82 -24.70
C ARG A 11 18.73 -13.11 -23.96
N LEU A 12 17.65 -13.39 -24.68
CA LEU A 12 16.38 -13.79 -24.07
C LEU A 12 16.52 -15.10 -23.29
N LYS A 13 17.18 -16.10 -23.87
CA LYS A 13 17.42 -17.39 -23.22
C LYS A 13 18.27 -17.24 -21.95
N LYS A 14 19.30 -16.40 -22.01
CA LYS A 14 20.14 -16.08 -20.84
C LYS A 14 19.35 -15.37 -19.75
N LEU A 15 18.51 -14.39 -20.11
CA LEU A 15 17.63 -13.71 -19.15
C LEU A 15 16.64 -14.69 -18.51
N GLY A 16 15.98 -15.54 -19.31
CA GLY A 16 15.06 -16.56 -18.81
C GLY A 16 15.70 -17.50 -17.79
N ASN A 17 16.94 -17.94 -18.05
CA ASN A 17 17.71 -18.77 -17.12
C ASN A 17 18.11 -18.07 -15.82
N ILE A 18 18.22 -16.73 -15.82
CA ILE A 18 18.47 -15.95 -14.61
C ILE A 18 17.16 -15.79 -13.84
N VAL A 19 16.10 -15.38 -14.52
CA VAL A 19 14.78 -15.13 -13.93
C VAL A 19 14.19 -16.42 -13.34
N SER A 20 14.35 -17.57 -14.01
CA SER A 20 13.84 -18.85 -13.52
C SER A 20 14.50 -19.35 -12.23
N LYS A 21 15.65 -18.77 -11.86
CA LYS A 21 16.35 -19.07 -10.60
C LYS A 21 15.98 -18.13 -9.47
N ILE A 22 15.19 -17.10 -9.76
CA ILE A 22 14.70 -16.19 -8.73
C ILE A 22 13.53 -16.91 -8.04
N ASP A 23 13.71 -17.21 -6.76
CA ASP A 23 12.62 -17.65 -5.88
C ASP A 23 11.76 -16.42 -5.53
N TYR A 24 10.90 -16.03 -6.47
CA TYR A 24 10.01 -14.89 -6.34
C TYR A 24 8.60 -15.38 -6.04
N ASN A 25 8.16 -15.15 -4.80
CA ASN A 25 6.78 -15.38 -4.37
C ASN A 25 6.11 -14.02 -4.21
N PRO A 26 5.40 -13.50 -5.24
CA PRO A 26 4.70 -12.24 -5.13
C PRO A 26 3.63 -12.32 -4.03
N ILE A 27 3.46 -11.23 -3.31
CA ILE A 27 2.32 -11.06 -2.41
C ILE A 27 1.04 -11.09 -3.26
N SER A 28 0.15 -12.05 -3.00
CA SER A 28 -1.20 -12.10 -3.56
C SER A 28 -2.11 -11.12 -2.84
N PHE A 29 -3.07 -10.57 -3.58
CA PHE A 29 -4.18 -9.81 -3.03
C PHE A 29 -5.09 -10.65 -2.11
N ASP A 30 -4.98 -11.97 -2.17
CA ASP A 30 -5.72 -12.91 -1.32
C ASP A 30 -5.14 -13.05 0.09
N PHE A 31 -4.05 -12.35 0.42
CA PHE A 31 -3.44 -12.43 1.76
C PHE A 31 -4.23 -11.57 2.78
N PRO A 32 -5.02 -12.18 3.69
CA PRO A 32 -5.89 -11.45 4.61
C PRO A 32 -5.11 -10.63 5.67
N GLU A 33 -3.82 -10.93 5.84
CA GLU A 33 -2.94 -10.16 6.73
C GLU A 33 -2.65 -8.75 6.21
N PHE A 34 -2.80 -8.52 4.90
CA PHE A 34 -2.51 -7.26 4.22
C PHE A 34 -3.76 -6.62 3.61
N PHE A 35 -4.73 -7.42 3.18
CA PHE A 35 -5.92 -6.96 2.48
C PHE A 35 -7.19 -7.37 3.22
N PRO A 36 -8.22 -6.51 3.24
CA PRO A 36 -9.54 -6.92 3.75
C PRO A 36 -10.14 -8.02 2.87
N SER A 37 -11.07 -8.79 3.43
CA SER A 37 -11.92 -9.69 2.63
C SER A 37 -12.69 -8.88 1.58
N GLY A 38 -12.91 -9.47 0.41
CA GLY A 38 -13.59 -8.83 -0.72
C GLY A 38 -15.04 -8.48 -0.44
N ASP A 39 -15.27 -7.33 0.18
CA ASP A 39 -16.40 -6.48 -0.21
C ASP A 39 -15.83 -5.40 -1.16
N ASP A 40 -16.50 -5.19 -2.30
CA ASP A 40 -15.97 -4.36 -3.39
C ASP A 40 -15.67 -2.92 -2.97
N PHE A 41 -16.44 -2.41 -1.99
CA PHE A 41 -16.37 -1.02 -1.57
C PHE A 41 -15.15 -0.76 -0.69
N ILE A 42 -15.03 -1.48 0.43
CA ILE A 42 -13.95 -1.35 1.39
C ILE A 42 -12.64 -1.83 0.77
N TYR A 43 -12.67 -2.90 -0.02
CA TYR A 43 -11.46 -3.41 -0.68
C TYR A 43 -10.88 -2.38 -1.66
N THR A 44 -11.69 -1.84 -2.56
CA THR A 44 -11.21 -0.90 -3.58
C THR A 44 -10.68 0.39 -2.94
N ASN A 45 -11.42 0.94 -1.96
CA ASN A 45 -10.98 2.11 -1.22
C ASN A 45 -9.66 1.85 -0.48
N TYR A 46 -9.57 0.71 0.23
CA TYR A 46 -8.35 0.33 0.95
C TYR A 46 -7.14 0.29 0.01
N VAL A 47 -7.25 -0.42 -1.11
CA VAL A 47 -6.16 -0.53 -2.09
C VAL A 47 -5.78 0.84 -2.64
N PHE A 48 -6.76 1.65 -3.06
CA PHE A 48 -6.51 2.98 -3.62
C PHE A 48 -5.71 3.88 -2.67
N PHE A 49 -6.17 3.99 -1.41
CA PHE A 49 -5.51 4.84 -0.42
C PHE A 49 -4.16 4.30 0.02
N MET A 50 -4.03 2.98 0.17
CA MET A 50 -2.75 2.37 0.56
C MET A 50 -1.67 2.55 -0.51
N VAL A 51 -2.03 2.38 -1.79
CA VAL A 51 -1.11 2.62 -2.90
C VAL A 51 -0.69 4.09 -2.99
N ALA A 52 -1.59 5.04 -2.68
CA ALA A 52 -1.27 6.47 -2.70
C ALA A 52 -0.13 6.87 -1.74
N ILE A 53 0.14 6.07 -0.70
CA ILE A 53 1.18 6.33 0.30
C ILE A 53 2.30 5.28 0.32
N ASP A 54 2.30 4.36 -0.63
CA ASP A 54 3.25 3.25 -0.73
C ASP A 54 4.57 3.67 -1.41
N TYR A 55 5.28 4.58 -0.77
CA TYR A 55 6.58 5.05 -1.23
C TYR A 55 7.45 5.46 -0.05
N ARG A 56 8.76 5.16 -0.09
CA ARG A 56 9.75 5.62 0.90
C ARG A 56 9.24 5.49 2.35
N THR A 57 8.86 4.28 2.75
CA THR A 57 8.35 3.97 4.11
C THR A 57 9.41 4.19 5.20
N HIS A 58 10.68 4.14 4.82
CA HIS A 58 11.81 4.40 5.70
C HIS A 58 12.00 5.89 6.00
N SER A 59 12.47 6.19 7.20
CA SER A 59 12.94 7.52 7.61
C SER A 59 14.47 7.48 7.78
N SER A 60 15.01 8.05 8.86
CA SER A 60 16.40 7.82 9.28
C SER A 60 16.64 6.39 9.80
N ARG A 61 15.56 5.67 10.15
CA ARG A 61 15.60 4.26 10.57
C ARG A 61 14.82 3.40 9.59
N ARG A 62 15.20 2.11 9.53
CA ARG A 62 14.44 1.11 8.80
C ARG A 62 13.06 0.96 9.42
N PHE A 63 12.08 0.76 8.56
CA PHE A 63 10.68 0.59 8.93
C PHE A 63 10.41 -0.91 8.91
N GLU A 64 10.79 -1.57 9.99
CA GLU A 64 10.84 -3.02 10.13
C GLU A 64 10.45 -3.39 11.56
N ALA A 65 9.63 -4.42 11.74
CA ALA A 65 9.22 -4.86 13.07
C ALA A 65 8.67 -6.29 13.05
N PHE A 66 8.70 -6.93 14.22
CA PHE A 66 7.90 -8.11 14.48
C PHE A 66 6.47 -7.70 14.86
N VAL A 67 5.49 -8.27 14.16
CA VAL A 67 4.06 -8.14 14.46
C VAL A 67 3.49 -9.55 14.56
N ASP A 68 2.89 -9.89 15.69
CA ASP A 68 2.28 -11.21 15.94
C ASP A 68 3.23 -12.39 15.63
N GLY A 69 4.53 -12.24 15.93
CA GLY A 69 5.56 -13.28 15.74
C GLY A 69 6.16 -13.35 14.33
N LYS A 70 5.69 -12.55 13.37
CA LYS A 70 6.24 -12.47 12.00
C LYS A 70 7.00 -11.16 11.79
N PHE A 71 8.14 -11.23 11.12
CA PHE A 71 8.94 -10.06 10.74
C PHE A 71 8.40 -9.47 9.44
N TYR A 72 8.21 -8.15 9.41
CA TYR A 72 7.74 -7.41 8.23
C TYR A 72 8.71 -6.27 7.90
N HIS A 73 8.91 -6.03 6.59
CA HIS A 73 9.81 -5.01 6.10
C HIS A 73 9.11 -3.96 5.21
N GLY A 74 9.39 -2.68 5.48
CA GLY A 74 8.97 -1.56 4.63
C GLY A 74 7.46 -1.54 4.41
N SER A 75 7.05 -1.64 3.15
CA SER A 75 5.64 -1.63 2.76
C SER A 75 4.86 -2.79 3.37
N GLU A 76 5.45 -3.97 3.55
CA GLU A 76 4.75 -5.10 4.20
C GLU A 76 4.30 -4.74 5.63
N LEU A 77 5.16 -4.05 6.38
CA LEU A 77 4.82 -3.57 7.71
C LEU A 77 3.71 -2.50 7.64
N MET A 78 3.78 -1.61 6.65
CA MET A 78 2.75 -0.57 6.43
C MET A 78 1.38 -1.22 6.18
N TYR A 79 1.30 -2.19 5.26
CA TYR A 79 0.06 -2.92 4.97
C TYR A 79 -0.42 -3.73 6.17
N ARG A 80 0.48 -4.38 6.91
CA ARG A 80 0.09 -5.11 8.13
C ARG A 80 -0.51 -4.19 9.19
N LEU A 81 0.10 -3.03 9.43
CA LEU A 81 -0.38 -2.06 10.41
C LEU A 81 -1.70 -1.41 9.97
N ALA A 82 -1.83 -1.04 8.69
CA ALA A 82 -3.09 -0.56 8.11
C ALA A 82 -4.22 -1.57 8.30
N ARG A 83 -3.98 -2.85 8.00
CA ARG A 83 -4.97 -3.91 8.17
C ARG A 83 -5.40 -4.04 9.62
N LYS A 84 -4.45 -4.09 10.57
CA LYS A 84 -4.77 -4.13 12.01
C LYS A 84 -5.55 -2.89 12.48
N ALA A 85 -5.28 -1.72 11.92
CA ALA A 85 -6.00 -0.49 12.25
C ALA A 85 -7.44 -0.53 11.69
N GLN A 86 -7.62 -1.01 10.46
CA GLN A 86 -8.92 -1.18 9.83
C GLN A 86 -9.77 -2.26 10.52
N GLU A 87 -9.18 -3.37 10.98
CA GLU A 87 -9.90 -4.38 11.79
C GLU A 87 -10.56 -3.76 13.04
N LYS A 88 -9.93 -2.74 13.63
CA LYS A 88 -10.46 -1.99 14.78
C LYS A 88 -11.42 -0.88 14.38
N THR A 89 -11.31 -0.37 13.16
CA THR A 89 -12.09 0.76 12.63
C THR A 89 -12.41 0.47 11.17
N PRO A 90 -13.52 -0.27 10.89
CA PRO A 90 -13.80 -0.79 9.55
C PRO A 90 -13.88 0.28 8.46
N ASP A 91 -14.31 1.49 8.81
CA ASP A 91 -14.45 2.66 7.92
C ASP A 91 -13.17 3.50 7.77
N LEU A 92 -12.03 3.04 8.33
CA LEU A 92 -10.78 3.82 8.41
C LEU A 92 -10.31 4.34 7.04
N PHE A 93 -10.43 3.51 6.01
CA PHE A 93 -9.97 3.83 4.66
C PHE A 93 -11.09 4.31 3.74
N THR A 94 -12.13 4.94 4.28
CA THR A 94 -13.14 5.62 3.46
C THR A 94 -12.72 7.05 3.14
N ALA A 95 -13.14 7.59 1.99
CA ALA A 95 -12.81 8.96 1.60
C ALA A 95 -13.22 9.99 2.68
N ARG A 96 -14.42 9.82 3.26
CA ARG A 96 -14.91 10.71 4.32
C ARG A 96 -14.05 10.69 5.57
N LYS A 97 -13.49 9.53 5.93
CA LYS A 97 -12.60 9.42 7.09
C LYS A 97 -11.24 10.06 6.81
N LEU A 98 -10.73 9.87 5.60
CA LEU A 98 -9.39 10.29 5.21
C LEU A 98 -9.30 11.77 4.80
N GLU A 99 -10.41 12.41 4.43
CA GLU A 99 -10.45 13.85 4.11
C GLU A 99 -9.96 14.73 5.28
N SER A 100 -10.12 14.26 6.53
CA SER A 100 -9.68 14.97 7.73
C SER A 100 -8.48 14.33 8.44
N ILE A 101 -7.85 13.29 7.86
CA ILE A 101 -6.79 12.55 8.56
C ILE A 101 -5.56 13.45 8.75
N ASN A 102 -4.96 13.45 9.93
CA ASN A 102 -3.79 14.29 10.21
C ASN A 102 -2.51 13.48 10.51
N GLU A 103 -1.38 14.19 10.65
CA GLU A 103 -0.07 13.60 10.93
C GLU A 103 -0.04 12.74 12.20
N GLU A 104 -0.77 13.14 13.25
CA GLU A 104 -0.84 12.40 14.50
C GLU A 104 -1.55 11.06 14.29
N GLU A 105 -2.64 11.05 13.53
CA GLU A 105 -3.36 9.83 13.17
C GLU A 105 -2.52 8.91 12.30
N ILE A 106 -1.84 9.44 11.28
CA ILE A 106 -0.90 8.64 10.46
C ILE A 106 0.20 8.05 11.32
N THR A 107 0.79 8.85 12.21
CA THR A 107 1.81 8.36 13.13
C THR A 107 1.25 7.26 14.03
N ARG A 108 0.04 7.43 14.57
CA ARG A 108 -0.63 6.42 15.42
C ARG A 108 -0.92 5.13 14.66
N ILE A 109 -1.36 5.20 13.41
CA ILE A 109 -1.68 4.03 12.58
C ILE A 109 -0.41 3.29 12.18
N PHE A 110 0.63 4.01 11.75
CA PHE A 110 1.86 3.45 11.18
C PHE A 110 3.06 3.53 12.11
N SER A 111 2.84 3.29 13.40
CA SER A 111 3.89 3.11 14.38
C SER A 111 3.70 1.83 15.18
N ILE A 112 4.81 1.20 15.52
CA ILE A 112 4.83 0.08 16.46
C ILE A 112 6.11 0.15 17.28
N ASN A 113 5.99 0.02 18.60
CA ASN A 113 7.11 0.22 19.53
C ASN A 113 7.81 1.57 19.29
N ASN A 114 9.10 1.54 18.97
CA ASN A 114 9.92 2.73 18.67
C ASN A 114 10.11 2.96 17.15
N ILE A 115 9.37 2.23 16.31
CA ILE A 115 9.43 2.31 14.85
C ILE A 115 8.25 3.14 14.36
N LYS A 116 8.54 4.13 13.51
CA LYS A 116 7.56 5.04 12.92
C LYS A 116 7.77 5.12 11.41
N ILE A 117 6.69 5.28 10.67
CA ILE A 117 6.76 5.49 9.22
C ILE A 117 7.46 6.82 8.90
N GLY A 118 8.16 6.86 7.77
CA GLY A 118 8.70 8.11 7.23
C GLY A 118 7.59 9.11 6.87
N ASN A 119 7.92 10.41 6.91
CA ASN A 119 7.09 11.51 6.42
C ASN A 119 5.58 11.38 6.71
N PRO A 120 5.14 11.23 7.97
CA PRO A 120 3.73 11.05 8.29
C PRO A 120 2.86 12.25 7.85
N SER A 121 3.40 13.46 7.91
CA SER A 121 2.73 14.69 7.44
C SER A 121 2.42 14.65 5.94
N GLU A 122 3.40 14.24 5.13
CA GLU A 122 3.26 14.13 3.66
C GLU A 122 2.21 13.09 3.28
N ARG A 123 2.20 11.96 3.98
CA ARG A 123 1.20 10.89 3.80
C ARG A 123 -0.21 11.37 4.15
N ALA A 124 -0.37 12.16 5.21
CA ALA A 124 -1.65 12.75 5.55
C ALA A 124 -2.16 13.64 4.41
N VAL A 125 -1.30 14.52 3.89
CA VAL A 125 -1.64 15.40 2.75
C VAL A 125 -2.05 14.59 1.51
N LEU A 126 -1.33 13.52 1.18
CA LEU A 126 -1.67 12.68 0.02
C LEU A 126 -3.00 11.95 0.19
N LEU A 127 -3.29 11.44 1.39
CA LEU A 127 -4.57 10.79 1.67
C LEU A 127 -5.72 11.80 1.62
N GLN A 128 -5.53 12.99 2.19
CA GLN A 128 -6.51 14.08 2.13
C GLN A 128 -6.79 14.50 0.68
N ASP A 129 -5.75 14.68 -0.14
CA ASP A 129 -5.89 15.05 -1.55
C ASP A 129 -6.60 13.96 -2.36
N ALA A 130 -6.19 12.69 -2.18
CA ALA A 130 -6.84 11.55 -2.81
C ALA A 130 -8.32 11.43 -2.40
N ALA A 131 -8.62 11.62 -1.11
CA ALA A 131 -9.96 11.55 -0.56
C ALA A 131 -10.83 12.70 -1.10
N SER A 132 -10.31 13.92 -1.09
CA SER A 132 -11.00 15.11 -1.60
C SER A 132 -11.35 14.95 -3.10
N LYS A 133 -10.43 14.40 -3.90
CA LYS A 133 -10.68 14.11 -5.32
C LYS A 133 -11.72 13.02 -5.50
N LEU A 134 -11.66 11.96 -4.69
CA LEU A 134 -12.64 10.86 -4.77
C LEU A 134 -14.05 11.36 -4.39
N ILE A 135 -14.16 12.20 -3.36
CA ILE A 135 -15.41 12.86 -2.97
C ILE A 135 -15.92 13.77 -4.09
N LYS A 136 -15.06 14.61 -4.64
CA LYS A 136 -15.44 15.61 -5.65
C LYS A 136 -15.92 15.00 -6.96
N TYR A 137 -15.27 13.93 -7.43
CA TYR A 137 -15.49 13.40 -8.77
C TYR A 137 -16.27 12.08 -8.80
N TYR A 138 -16.39 11.40 -7.66
CA TYR A 138 -16.98 10.06 -7.57
C TYR A 138 -17.81 9.85 -6.28
N ASP A 139 -18.31 10.92 -5.65
CA ASP A 139 -19.12 10.87 -4.42
C ASP A 139 -18.49 10.10 -3.25
N GLY A 140 -17.16 9.97 -3.25
CA GLY A 140 -16.39 9.32 -2.19
C GLY A 140 -16.35 7.80 -2.30
N THR A 141 -16.73 7.23 -3.45
CA THR A 141 -16.80 5.80 -3.70
C THR A 141 -16.33 5.45 -5.10
N PHE A 142 -15.86 4.21 -5.30
CA PHE A 142 -15.56 3.67 -6.63
C PHE A 142 -16.79 3.00 -7.29
N GLY A 143 -18.01 3.31 -6.82
CA GLY A 143 -19.25 2.60 -7.14
C GLY A 143 -19.79 2.79 -8.57
N PHE A 144 -19.83 1.66 -9.28
CA PHE A 144 -20.62 1.21 -10.44
C PHE A 144 -20.95 2.21 -11.57
N PHE A 145 -20.21 2.08 -12.69
CA PHE A 145 -20.78 2.25 -14.03
C PHE A 145 -21.69 1.06 -14.36
#